data_AF-A0A1G8ZKM3-F1
#
_entry.id   AF-A0A1G8ZKM3-F1
#
_cell.length_a   1.000
_cell.length_b   1.000
_cell.length_c   1.000
_cell.angle_alpha   90.00
_cell.angle_beta   90.00
_cell.angle_gamma   90.00
#
_symmetry.space_group_name_H-M   'P 1'
#
loop_
_entity.id
_entity.type
_entity.pdbx_description
1 polymer ?
#
loop_
_entity_poly.entity_id
_entity_poly.type
_entity_poly.pdbx_seq_one_letter_code
_entity_poly.pdbx_strand_id
1 'polypeptide(L)'
;MPNWLHAFNLPTLCKVTTQIGYITTNHEIPSKKTVILLYCYELKPNSPMALKQILPKVFYSDINVGLKFFIDGMGFTLGYHDDSLYIVNRDDITFLLVDSKEFAEGDRPEIRIATDDIEAIYQEIKDRAPEILHPNSKVVSHKPWGLKEFATLDPTTVCIIFQQPI
;
A
#
# COMPACT_ATOMS: atom_id res chain seq x y z
N MET A 1 -4.29 43.82 -32.64
CA MET A 1 -5.45 42.91 -32.46
C MET A 1 -5.02 41.51 -32.86
N PRO A 2 -5.46 40.40 -32.23
CA PRO A 2 -5.59 40.03 -30.81
C PRO A 2 -4.54 38.93 -30.41
N ASN A 3 -4.01 38.86 -29.19
CA ASN A 3 -4.47 38.10 -28.00
C ASN A 3 -5.01 36.68 -28.26
N TRP A 4 -4.48 35.65 -27.56
CA TRP A 4 -5.21 34.74 -26.63
C TRP A 4 -4.23 33.91 -25.78
N LEU A 5 -4.60 33.77 -24.50
CA LEU A 5 -3.86 33.14 -23.39
C LEU A 5 -3.96 31.61 -23.39
N HIS A 6 -2.91 30.94 -22.90
CA HIS A 6 -3.07 29.67 -22.18
C HIS A 6 -2.71 29.88 -20.71
N ALA A 7 -3.73 29.76 -19.86
CA ALA A 7 -3.61 29.74 -18.42
C ALA A 7 -3.01 28.40 -17.98
N PHE A 8 -1.87 28.43 -17.29
CA PHE A 8 -1.40 27.31 -16.49
C PHE A 8 -2.15 27.32 -15.17
N ASN A 9 -2.87 26.23 -14.91
CA ASN A 9 -3.54 25.98 -13.64
C ASN A 9 -2.48 25.61 -12.59
N LEU A 10 -2.13 26.55 -11.71
CA LEU A 10 -1.27 26.30 -10.56
C LEU A 10 -2.11 25.72 -9.41
N PRO A 11 -1.68 24.63 -8.75
CA PRO A 11 -2.34 24.18 -7.53
C PRO A 11 -2.03 25.15 -6.39
N THR A 12 -3.10 25.54 -5.70
CA THR A 12 -3.18 25.99 -4.29
C THR A 12 -1.94 26.64 -3.66
N LEU A 13 -2.07 27.95 -3.46
CA LEU A 13 -1.30 28.85 -2.59
C LEU A 13 -0.58 28.15 -1.41
N CYS A 14 0.72 27.90 -1.57
CA CYS A 14 1.63 27.77 -0.45
C CYS A 14 1.74 29.15 0.23
N LYS A 15 1.22 29.30 1.44
CA LYS A 15 1.45 30.51 2.26
C LYS A 15 2.92 30.50 2.70
N VAL A 16 3.78 31.14 1.92
CA VAL A 16 5.16 31.42 2.30
C VAL A 16 5.13 32.57 3.31
N THR A 17 5.15 32.25 4.61
CA THR A 17 5.42 33.25 5.64
C THR A 17 6.94 33.43 5.72
N THR A 18 7.46 34.45 5.04
CA THR A 18 8.88 34.81 5.11
C THR A 18 9.16 35.42 6.48
N GLN A 19 9.72 34.67 7.43
CA GLN A 19 10.30 35.26 8.62
C GLN A 19 11.77 35.59 8.32
N ILE A 20 12.04 36.86 8.00
CA ILE A 20 13.40 37.35 7.74
C ILE A 20 14.07 37.54 9.11
N GLY A 21 14.90 36.58 9.52
CA GLY A 21 15.85 36.76 10.63
C GLY A 21 17.13 37.41 10.11
N TYR A 22 17.46 38.62 10.60
CA TYR A 22 18.74 39.26 10.32
C TYR A 22 19.76 38.85 11.39
N ILE A 23 20.83 38.17 11.00
CA ILE A 23 22.03 38.02 11.82
C ILE A 23 22.96 39.18 11.43
N THR A 24 23.13 40.17 12.31
CA THR A 24 24.15 41.20 12.08
C THR A 24 25.52 40.59 12.37
N THR A 25 26.37 40.52 11.35
CA THR A 25 27.81 40.34 11.57
C THR A 25 28.53 41.48 10.87
N ASN A 26 29.15 42.35 11.67
CA ASN A 26 29.99 43.43 11.17
C ASN A 26 31.35 42.82 10.79
N HIS A 27 31.53 42.44 9.52
CA HIS A 27 32.82 42.53 8.84
C HIS A 27 32.67 42.30 7.33
N GLU A 28 33.19 43.25 6.55
CA GLU A 28 33.29 43.19 5.08
C GLU A 28 34.18 42.04 4.59
N ILE A 29 33.68 41.25 3.64
CA ILE A 29 34.49 40.35 2.79
C ILE A 29 34.00 40.48 1.33
N PRO A 30 34.87 40.63 0.33
CA PRO A 30 34.48 40.89 -1.06
C PRO A 30 34.07 39.63 -1.83
N SER A 31 33.09 39.83 -2.73
CA SER A 31 32.60 38.96 -3.80
C SER A 31 32.69 37.43 -3.62
N LYS A 32 31.65 36.85 -3.03
CA LYS A 32 31.24 35.47 -3.35
C LYS A 32 29.74 35.47 -3.66
N LYS A 33 29.37 34.89 -4.80
CA LYS A 33 27.97 34.63 -5.15
C LYS A 33 27.39 33.67 -4.10
N THR A 34 26.59 34.19 -3.19
CA THR A 34 25.86 33.39 -2.22
C THR A 34 24.71 32.70 -2.95
N VAL A 35 24.86 31.40 -3.20
CA VAL A 35 23.73 30.54 -3.60
C VAL A 35 22.95 30.26 -2.33
N ILE A 36 21.81 30.93 -2.16
CA ILE A 36 20.88 30.63 -1.07
C ILE A 36 20.10 29.38 -1.50
N LEU A 37 20.54 28.21 -1.05
CA LEU A 37 19.69 27.01 -1.07
C LEU A 37 18.57 27.23 -0.07
N LEU A 38 17.41 27.68 -0.57
CA LEU A 38 16.16 27.64 0.17
C LEU A 38 15.72 26.19 0.25
N TYR A 39 16.11 25.50 1.32
CA TYR A 39 15.44 24.27 1.70
C TYR A 39 14.06 24.65 2.24
N CYS A 40 13.04 24.55 1.37
CA CYS A 40 11.65 24.49 1.83
C CYS A 40 11.45 23.12 2.50
N TYR A 41 11.77 23.03 3.79
CA TYR A 41 11.28 21.92 4.60
C TYR A 41 9.81 22.20 4.88
N GLU A 42 8.93 21.40 4.28
CA GLU A 42 7.52 21.38 4.65
C GLU A 42 7.44 20.84 6.08
N LEU A 43 7.26 21.77 7.03
CA LEU A 43 6.93 21.40 8.40
C LEU A 43 5.55 20.74 8.34
N LYS A 44 5.52 19.40 8.24
CA LYS A 44 4.29 18.63 8.42
C LYS A 44 3.74 19.07 9.79
N PRO A 45 2.58 19.74 9.86
CA PRO A 45 1.96 20.03 11.14
C PRO A 45 1.82 18.69 11.87
N ASN A 46 2.08 18.65 13.18
CA ASN A 46 1.91 17.48 14.04
C ASN A 46 0.61 16.79 13.62
N SER A 47 0.73 15.73 12.82
CA SER A 47 -0.44 15.16 12.20
C SER A 47 -1.27 14.60 13.34
N PRO A 48 -2.55 14.99 13.46
CA PRO A 48 -3.40 14.39 14.48
C PRO A 48 -3.37 12.87 14.27
N MET A 49 -3.49 12.12 15.36
CA MET A 49 -3.50 10.66 15.36
C MET A 49 -4.34 10.13 14.18
N ALA A 50 -3.74 9.24 13.39
CA ALA A 50 -4.36 8.63 12.21
C ALA A 50 -4.29 7.11 12.31
N LEU A 51 -5.42 6.45 12.06
CA LEU A 51 -5.44 5.00 11.85
C LEU A 51 -4.75 4.70 10.51
N LYS A 52 -3.78 3.78 10.52
CA LYS A 52 -2.91 3.53 9.36
C LYS A 52 -3.33 2.31 8.57
N GLN A 53 -3.79 1.26 9.24
CA GLN A 53 -3.99 -0.04 8.63
C GLN A 53 -5.06 -0.84 9.37
N ILE A 54 -5.72 -1.74 8.64
CA ILE A 54 -6.49 -2.85 9.20
C ILE A 54 -5.62 -4.10 9.11
N LEU A 55 -5.66 -4.92 10.16
CA LEU A 55 -4.85 -6.14 10.29
C LEU A 55 -5.78 -7.36 10.32
N PRO A 56 -6.15 -7.92 9.17
CA PRO A 56 -7.10 -9.02 9.14
C PRO A 56 -6.51 -10.27 9.79
N LYS A 57 -7.38 -11.00 10.48
CA LYS A 57 -7.05 -12.31 11.06
C LYS A 57 -7.70 -13.41 10.21
N VAL A 58 -6.94 -14.46 9.90
CA VAL A 58 -7.40 -15.61 9.11
C VAL A 58 -7.07 -16.90 9.86
N PHE A 59 -8.04 -17.80 9.98
CA PHE A 59 -7.89 -19.05 10.71
C PHE A 59 -7.69 -20.25 9.79
N TYR A 60 -6.71 -21.07 10.12
CA TYR A 60 -6.36 -22.28 9.41
C TYR A 60 -6.46 -23.51 10.33
N SER A 61 -6.99 -24.62 9.81
CA SER A 61 -6.93 -25.92 10.50
C SER A 61 -5.57 -26.60 10.33
N ASP A 62 -4.82 -26.21 9.30
CA ASP A 62 -3.42 -26.54 9.05
C ASP A 62 -2.74 -25.27 8.57
N ILE A 63 -1.91 -24.68 9.41
CA ILE A 63 -1.26 -23.40 9.13
C ILE A 63 -0.38 -23.43 7.88
N ASN A 64 0.12 -24.61 7.47
CA ASN A 64 0.95 -24.74 6.28
C ASN A 64 0.19 -24.36 4.99
N VAL A 65 -1.13 -24.55 4.97
CA VAL A 65 -1.97 -24.10 3.84
C VAL A 65 -1.92 -22.57 3.74
N GLY A 66 -2.08 -21.88 4.86
CA GLY A 66 -1.99 -20.42 4.92
C GLY A 66 -0.60 -19.89 4.58
N LEU A 67 0.45 -20.50 5.14
CA LEU A 67 1.82 -20.10 4.84
C LEU A 67 2.14 -20.27 3.35
N LYS A 68 1.77 -21.40 2.73
CA LYS A 68 1.94 -21.59 1.29
C LYS A 68 1.17 -20.55 0.47
N PHE A 69 -0.07 -20.26 0.86
CA PHE A 69 -0.91 -19.31 0.13
C PHE A 69 -0.36 -17.87 0.21
N PHE A 70 -0.06 -17.38 1.41
CA PHE A 70 0.40 -16.01 1.61
C PHE A 70 1.87 -15.81 1.24
N ILE A 71 2.78 -16.68 1.67
CA ILE A 71 4.23 -16.50 1.46
C ILE A 71 4.62 -17.00 0.07
N ASP A 72 4.43 -18.29 -0.19
CA ASP A 72 4.89 -18.88 -1.45
C ASP A 72 4.08 -18.39 -2.65
N GLY A 73 2.77 -18.21 -2.48
CA GLY A 73 1.85 -17.82 -3.55
C GLY A 73 1.75 -16.32 -3.78
N MET A 74 1.62 -15.52 -2.72
CA MET A 74 1.44 -14.06 -2.80
C MET A 74 2.67 -13.27 -2.37
N GLY A 75 3.82 -13.91 -2.13
CA GLY A 75 5.09 -13.22 -1.88
C GLY A 75 5.15 -12.45 -0.56
N PHE A 76 4.31 -12.76 0.41
CA PHE A 76 4.47 -12.24 1.78
C PHE A 76 5.71 -12.83 2.44
N THR A 77 6.14 -12.22 3.53
CA THR A 77 7.27 -12.68 4.36
C THR A 77 6.82 -12.95 5.78
N LEU A 78 7.34 -14.01 6.40
CA LEU A 78 7.08 -14.30 7.81
C LEU A 78 7.87 -13.32 8.68
N GLY A 79 7.17 -12.50 9.47
CA GLY A 79 7.80 -11.54 10.39
C GLY A 79 7.94 -12.06 11.82
N TYR A 80 6.88 -12.69 12.34
CA TYR A 80 6.84 -13.26 13.69
C TYR A 80 6.00 -14.53 13.67
N HIS A 81 6.34 -15.49 14.53
CA HIS A 81 5.39 -16.54 14.90
C HIS A 81 5.67 -17.10 16.30
N ASP A 82 4.63 -17.69 16.88
CA ASP A 82 4.69 -18.61 18.02
C ASP A 82 3.94 -19.90 17.68
N ASP A 83 3.52 -20.66 18.70
CA ASP A 83 2.84 -21.94 18.54
C ASP A 83 1.52 -21.84 17.75
N SER A 84 0.85 -20.69 17.77
CA SER A 84 -0.50 -20.56 17.20
C SER A 84 -0.70 -19.34 16.31
N LEU A 85 0.12 -18.29 16.45
CA LEU A 85 -0.01 -17.06 15.70
C LEU A 85 1.18 -16.87 14.77
N TYR A 86 0.90 -16.51 13.52
CA TYR A 86 1.87 -16.22 12.48
C TYR A 86 1.54 -14.86 11.88
N ILE A 87 2.50 -13.94 11.89
CA ILE A 87 2.35 -12.60 11.34
C ILE A 87 3.14 -12.54 10.05
N VAL A 88 2.44 -12.36 8.93
CA VAL A 88 3.03 -12.25 7.60
C VAL A 88 2.87 -10.82 7.08
N ASN A 89 3.91 -10.30 6.41
CA ASN A 89 4.00 -8.92 5.97
C ASN A 89 4.41 -8.83 4.51
N ARG A 90 3.83 -7.88 3.79
CA ARG A 90 4.22 -7.46 2.44
C ARG A 90 3.86 -6.00 2.26
N ASP A 91 4.83 -5.17 1.89
CA ASP A 91 4.65 -3.72 1.77
C ASP A 91 4.02 -3.15 3.05
N ASP A 92 2.96 -2.34 2.95
CA ASP A 92 2.18 -1.81 4.08
C ASP A 92 1.01 -2.75 4.49
N ILE A 93 1.07 -4.04 4.14
CA ILE A 93 0.02 -5.02 4.44
C ILE A 93 0.53 -6.10 5.40
N THR A 94 -0.25 -6.37 6.44
CA THR A 94 0.04 -7.40 7.43
C THR A 94 -1.21 -8.23 7.69
N PHE A 95 -1.03 -9.55 7.74
CA PHE A 95 -2.05 -10.52 8.13
C PHE A 95 -1.63 -11.27 9.39
N LEU A 96 -2.63 -11.59 10.21
CA LEU A 96 -2.50 -12.48 11.36
C LEU A 96 -3.09 -13.83 10.98
N LEU A 97 -2.25 -14.83 10.73
CA LEU A 97 -2.67 -16.19 10.45
C LEU A 97 -2.66 -16.98 11.76
N VAL A 98 -3.75 -17.67 12.07
CA VAL A 98 -3.88 -18.41 13.33
C VAL A 98 -4.13 -19.88 13.04
N ASP A 99 -3.33 -20.75 13.66
CA ASP A 99 -3.55 -22.20 13.67
C ASP A 99 -4.65 -22.53 14.68
N SER A 100 -5.87 -22.69 14.18
CA SER A 100 -7.03 -23.05 14.98
C SER A 100 -8.07 -23.76 14.13
N LYS A 101 -8.16 -25.08 14.30
CA LYS A 101 -9.16 -25.90 13.64
C LYS A 101 -10.60 -25.47 13.96
N GLU A 102 -10.89 -25.15 15.23
CA GLU A 102 -12.23 -24.75 15.69
C GLU A 102 -12.76 -23.54 14.93
N PHE A 103 -11.96 -22.46 14.83
CA PHE A 103 -12.40 -21.24 14.17
C PHE A 103 -12.35 -21.34 12.64
N ALA A 104 -11.42 -22.13 12.10
CA ALA A 104 -11.29 -22.32 10.67
C ALA A 104 -12.53 -23.01 10.05
N GLU A 105 -13.23 -23.91 10.76
CA GLU A 105 -14.41 -24.58 10.18
C GLU A 105 -15.59 -23.62 9.91
N GLY A 106 -15.66 -22.48 10.62
CA GLY A 106 -16.76 -21.52 10.51
C GLY A 106 -16.47 -20.24 9.74
N ASP A 107 -15.19 -19.92 9.48
CA ASP A 107 -14.77 -18.64 8.92
C ASP A 107 -13.89 -18.79 7.67
N ARG A 108 -14.36 -18.29 6.52
CA ARG A 108 -13.68 -18.28 5.22
C ARG A 108 -13.83 -16.92 4.57
N PRO A 109 -12.99 -15.95 4.99
CA PRO A 109 -13.20 -14.57 4.62
C PRO A 109 -12.87 -14.30 3.16
N GLU A 110 -13.56 -13.32 2.60
CA GLU A 110 -13.21 -12.65 1.35
C GLU A 110 -12.64 -11.26 1.70
N ILE A 111 -11.34 -11.06 1.43
CA ILE A 111 -10.62 -9.86 1.84
C ILE A 111 -10.10 -9.13 0.61
N ARG A 112 -10.33 -7.82 0.55
CA ARG A 112 -9.86 -6.97 -0.56
C ARG A 112 -8.57 -6.25 -0.20
N ILE A 113 -7.58 -6.33 -1.09
CA ILE A 113 -6.32 -5.57 -1.03
C ILE A 113 -6.34 -4.54 -2.17
N ALA A 114 -6.21 -3.27 -1.81
CA ALA A 114 -6.03 -2.20 -2.79
C ALA A 114 -4.59 -2.15 -3.28
N THR A 115 -4.39 -1.92 -4.57
CA THR A 115 -3.07 -1.77 -5.20
C THR A 115 -3.09 -0.60 -6.19
N ASP A 116 -1.93 0.02 -6.39
CA ASP A 116 -1.69 1.04 -7.40
C ASP A 116 -1.26 0.47 -8.76
N ASP A 117 -0.93 -0.83 -8.83
CA ASP A 117 -0.60 -1.53 -10.07
C ASP A 117 -1.11 -2.98 -10.05
N ILE A 118 -2.39 -3.15 -10.42
CA ILE A 118 -3.03 -4.47 -10.44
C ILE A 118 -2.42 -5.42 -11.48
N GLU A 119 -1.86 -4.89 -12.58
CA GLU A 119 -1.32 -5.72 -13.66
C GLU A 119 0.01 -6.32 -13.24
N ALA A 120 0.85 -5.54 -12.53
CA ALA A 120 2.11 -6.02 -11.99
C ALA A 120 1.89 -7.14 -10.95
N ILE A 121 1.02 -6.93 -9.96
CA ILE A 121 0.76 -7.95 -8.93
C ILE A 121 0.06 -9.19 -9.52
N TYR A 122 -0.83 -9.01 -10.51
CA TYR A 122 -1.43 -10.12 -11.24
C TYR A 122 -0.36 -10.97 -11.93
N GLN A 123 0.55 -10.34 -12.67
CA GLN A 123 1.59 -11.03 -13.41
C GLN A 123 2.57 -11.73 -12.46
N GLU A 124 2.97 -11.08 -11.37
CA GLU A 124 3.83 -11.69 -10.35
C GLU A 124 3.20 -12.96 -9.76
N ILE A 125 1.94 -12.90 -9.31
CA ILE A 125 1.25 -14.06 -8.73
C ILE A 125 1.11 -15.17 -9.77
N LYS A 126 0.78 -14.83 -11.01
CA LYS A 126 0.65 -15.80 -12.10
C LYS A 126 1.96 -16.51 -12.42
N ASP A 127 3.10 -15.82 -12.36
CA ASP A 127 4.41 -16.43 -12.62
C ASP A 127 4.90 -17.28 -11.44
N ARG A 128 4.53 -16.89 -10.22
CA ARG A 128 4.93 -17.53 -8.97
C ARG A 128 4.09 -18.78 -8.64
N ALA A 129 2.77 -18.66 -8.71
CA ALA A 129 1.82 -19.69 -8.28
C ALA A 129 0.49 -19.57 -9.07
N PRO A 130 0.47 -19.91 -10.37
CA PRO A 130 -0.75 -19.78 -11.18
C PRO A 130 -1.93 -20.61 -10.66
N GLU A 131 -1.66 -21.67 -9.88
CA GLU A 131 -2.67 -22.54 -9.28
C GLU A 131 -3.53 -21.89 -8.20
N ILE A 132 -3.06 -20.79 -7.58
CA ILE A 132 -3.84 -20.08 -6.55
C ILE A 132 -4.80 -19.04 -7.15
N LEU A 133 -4.78 -18.82 -8.47
CA LEU A 133 -5.73 -17.91 -9.12
C LEU A 133 -7.16 -18.45 -9.00
N HIS A 134 -8.09 -17.61 -8.57
CA HIS A 134 -9.46 -18.01 -8.31
C HIS A 134 -10.15 -18.48 -9.61
N PRO A 135 -10.78 -19.67 -9.66
CA PRO A 135 -11.32 -20.25 -10.89
C PRO A 135 -12.32 -19.35 -11.61
N ASN A 136 -13.16 -18.64 -10.84
CA ASN A 136 -14.17 -17.71 -11.36
C ASN A 136 -13.69 -16.26 -11.55
N SER A 137 -12.46 -15.91 -11.12
CA SER A 137 -11.95 -14.52 -11.17
C SER A 137 -10.44 -14.47 -11.38
N LYS A 138 -9.94 -15.32 -12.28
CA LYS A 138 -8.52 -15.60 -12.56
C LYS A 138 -7.79 -14.56 -13.42
N VAL A 139 -8.47 -13.53 -13.90
CA VAL A 139 -7.91 -12.48 -14.76
C VAL A 139 -8.42 -11.13 -14.28
N VAL A 140 -7.60 -10.10 -14.48
CA VAL A 140 -8.00 -8.71 -14.22
C VAL A 140 -9.22 -8.37 -15.09
N SER A 141 -10.28 -7.87 -14.46
CA SER A 141 -11.53 -7.54 -15.13
C SER A 141 -12.19 -6.31 -14.52
N HIS A 142 -12.83 -5.49 -15.36
CA HIS A 142 -13.60 -4.33 -14.90
C HIS A 142 -14.87 -4.77 -14.18
N LYS A 143 -15.23 -4.05 -13.12
CA LYS A 143 -16.43 -4.27 -12.33
C LYS A 143 -17.35 -3.06 -12.40
N PRO A 144 -18.69 -3.24 -12.28
CA PRO A 144 -19.65 -2.14 -12.42
C PRO A 144 -19.56 -1.07 -11.33
N TRP A 145 -18.80 -1.33 -10.25
CA TRP A 145 -18.55 -0.38 -9.16
C TRP A 145 -17.26 0.45 -9.35
N GLY A 146 -16.70 0.52 -10.56
CA GLY A 146 -15.60 1.43 -10.89
C GLY A 146 -14.20 0.94 -10.51
N LEU A 147 -14.05 -0.38 -10.32
CA LEU A 147 -12.77 -1.03 -10.03
C LEU A 147 -12.42 -2.05 -11.10
N LYS A 148 -11.14 -2.33 -11.27
CA LYS A 148 -10.66 -3.57 -11.88
C LYS A 148 -10.21 -4.52 -10.77
N GLU A 149 -10.51 -5.80 -10.92
CA GLU A 149 -10.25 -6.83 -9.91
C GLU A 149 -9.81 -8.17 -10.52
N PHE A 150 -9.00 -8.92 -9.77
CA PHE A 150 -8.82 -10.37 -9.88
C PHE A 150 -8.74 -10.97 -8.46
N ALA A 151 -8.84 -12.29 -8.33
CA ALA A 151 -8.81 -12.95 -7.03
C ALA A 151 -7.89 -14.17 -6.98
N THR A 152 -7.41 -14.48 -5.79
CA THR A 152 -6.77 -15.75 -5.43
C THR A 152 -7.65 -16.52 -4.45
N LEU A 153 -7.54 -17.84 -4.46
CA LEU A 153 -8.31 -18.74 -3.62
C LEU A 153 -7.42 -19.87 -3.14
N ASP A 154 -7.38 -20.10 -1.83
CA ASP A 154 -6.70 -21.26 -1.28
C ASP A 154 -7.57 -22.52 -1.29
N PRO A 155 -6.99 -23.73 -1.07
CA PRO A 155 -7.76 -24.97 -1.04
C PRO A 155 -8.82 -25.06 0.06
N THR A 156 -8.74 -24.18 1.08
CA THR A 156 -9.69 -24.11 2.19
C THR A 156 -10.79 -23.07 1.96
N THR A 157 -10.75 -22.33 0.85
CA THR A 157 -11.68 -21.27 0.42
C THR A 157 -11.47 -19.88 1.01
N VAL A 158 -10.31 -19.58 1.60
CA VAL A 158 -9.94 -18.18 1.89
C VAL A 158 -9.69 -17.45 0.56
N CYS A 159 -10.34 -16.30 0.37
CA CYS A 159 -10.31 -15.55 -0.87
C CYS A 159 -9.67 -14.17 -0.67
N ILE A 160 -8.64 -13.86 -1.48
CA ILE A 160 -8.03 -12.52 -1.53
C ILE A 160 -8.33 -11.90 -2.88
N ILE A 161 -8.95 -10.72 -2.87
CA ILE A 161 -9.29 -9.97 -4.08
C ILE A 161 -8.36 -8.77 -4.16
N PHE A 162 -7.61 -8.66 -5.25
CA PHE A 162 -6.83 -7.47 -5.55
C PHE A 162 -7.69 -6.51 -6.36
N GLN A 163 -7.66 -5.22 -6.01
CA GLN A 163 -8.47 -4.20 -6.65
C GLN A 163 -7.71 -2.91 -6.89
N GLN A 164 -8.04 -2.24 -7.99
CA GLN A 164 -7.53 -0.91 -8.34
C GLN A 164 -8.66 -0.09 -8.98
N PRO A 165 -8.81 1.22 -8.67
CA PRO A 165 -9.73 2.10 -9.38
C PRO A 165 -9.45 2.16 -10.89
N ILE A 166 -10.51 2.28 -11.69
CA ILE A 166 -10.44 2.48 -13.15
C ILE A 166 -10.10 3.94 -13.48
#